data_AF-A0A9D6CWG1-F1
#
_entry.id   AF-A0A9D6CWG1-F1
#
_cell.length_a   1.000
_cell.length_b   1.000
_cell.length_c   1.000
_cell.angle_alpha   90.00
_cell.angle_beta   90.00
_cell.angle_gamma   90.00
#
_symmetry.space_group_name_H-M   'P 1'
#
loop_
_entity.id
_entity.type
_entity.pdbx_description
1 polymer ?
#
loop_
_entity_poly.entity_id
_entity_poly.type
_entity_poly.pdbx_seq_one_letter_code
_entity_poly.pdbx_strand_id
1 'polypeptide(L)'
;MIGICILLALAFFVAVGMAALLLNQPPAPDLSELNVEGSQASYRAMERLFSRADFESLAGQPALQKRLIAARRLVLKSYLQQLRTDYLQVWAICRLLAPVSNDPAYLPELFQSYAAFHWRYALLRLHCATGLNPHILESVQQTMAPLTALRQQATGLIHAVDPQRGS
;
A
#
# COMPACT_ATOMS: atom_id res chain seq x y z
N MET A 1 -35.49 -16.49 -3.93
CA MET A 1 -34.34 -17.41 -4.08
C MET A 1 -33.07 -16.74 -4.61
N ILE A 2 -33.13 -15.97 -5.70
CA ILE A 2 -31.94 -15.33 -6.31
C ILE A 2 -31.13 -14.48 -5.31
N GLY A 3 -31.79 -13.71 -4.43
CA GLY A 3 -31.10 -12.87 -3.43
C GLY A 3 -30.29 -13.65 -2.39
N ILE A 4 -30.73 -14.86 -2.01
CA ILE A 4 -30.01 -15.70 -1.03
C ILE A 4 -28.73 -16.27 -1.67
N CYS A 5 -28.80 -16.68 -2.93
CA CYS A 5 -27.63 -17.16 -3.67
C CYS A 5 -26.55 -16.07 -3.83
N ILE A 6 -26.96 -14.82 -4.08
CA ILE A 6 -26.02 -13.68 -4.19
C ILE A 6 -25.36 -13.39 -2.85
N LEU A 7 -26.12 -13.38 -1.75
CA LEU A 7 -25.58 -13.16 -0.40
C LEU A 7 -24.57 -14.24 0.01
N LEU A 8 -24.88 -15.51 -0.25
CA LEU A 8 -23.98 -16.62 0.05
C LEU A 8 -22.70 -16.57 -0.80
N ALA A 9 -22.81 -16.23 -2.09
CA ALA A 9 -21.66 -16.06 -2.96
C ALA A 9 -20.75 -14.91 -2.47
N LEU A 10 -21.35 -13.77 -2.09
CA LEU A 10 -20.60 -12.62 -1.56
C LEU A 10 -19.89 -13.00 -0.25
N ALA A 11 -20.59 -13.66 0.67
CA ALA A 11 -20.02 -14.11 1.95
C ALA A 11 -18.86 -15.09 1.74
N PHE A 12 -19.00 -16.03 0.79
CA PHE A 12 -17.94 -16.96 0.44
C PHE A 12 -16.70 -16.25 -0.13
N PHE A 13 -16.88 -15.30 -1.05
CA PHE A 13 -15.77 -14.51 -1.60
C PHE A 13 -15.06 -13.67 -0.53
N VAL A 14 -15.82 -13.09 0.41
CA VAL A 14 -15.25 -12.35 1.55
C VAL A 14 -14.47 -13.30 2.46
N ALA A 15 -15.04 -14.47 2.80
CA ALA A 15 -14.39 -15.45 3.66
C ALA A 15 -13.09 -16.02 3.04
N VAL A 16 -13.12 -16.38 1.75
CA VAL A 16 -11.92 -16.85 1.02
C VAL A 16 -10.89 -15.73 0.90
N GLY A 17 -11.31 -14.49 0.63
CA GLY A 17 -10.42 -13.33 0.60
C GLY A 17 -9.73 -13.11 1.95
N MET A 18 -10.49 -13.19 3.04
CA MET A 18 -9.97 -13.09 4.42
C MET A 18 -9.02 -14.24 4.76
N ALA A 19 -9.37 -15.48 4.40
CA ALA A 19 -8.51 -16.63 4.62
C ALA A 19 -7.19 -16.52 3.84
N ALA A 20 -7.24 -16.09 2.58
CA ALA A 20 -6.04 -15.86 1.77
C ALA A 20 -5.17 -14.71 2.33
N LEU A 21 -5.78 -13.68 2.92
CA LEU A 21 -5.06 -12.60 3.62
C LEU A 21 -4.37 -13.12 4.89
N LEU A 22 -5.02 -14.03 5.64
CA LEU A 22 -4.46 -14.63 6.85
C LEU A 22 -3.34 -15.64 6.56
N LEU A 23 -3.42 -16.35 5.43
CA LEU A 23 -2.42 -17.35 5.02
C LEU A 23 -1.21 -16.73 4.31
N ASN A 24 -1.38 -15.61 3.60
CA ASN A 24 -0.28 -14.83 3.03
C ASN A 24 0.31 -13.84 4.05
N GLN A 25 0.55 -14.28 5.28
CA GLN A 25 1.35 -13.47 6.18
C GLN A 25 2.79 -13.43 5.69
N PRO A 26 3.38 -12.23 5.55
CA PRO A 26 4.79 -12.12 5.20
C PRO A 26 5.63 -12.82 6.29
N PRO A 27 6.83 -13.31 5.95
CA PRO A 27 7.79 -13.79 6.93
C PRO A 27 8.05 -12.72 7.99
N ALA A 28 8.45 -13.15 9.19
CA ALA A 28 8.72 -12.25 10.30
C ALA A 28 9.70 -11.14 9.84
N PRO A 29 9.33 -9.86 9.98
CA PRO A 29 10.13 -8.75 9.47
C PRO A 29 11.42 -8.62 10.27
N ASP A 30 12.54 -8.45 9.57
CA ASP A 30 13.80 -8.07 10.19
C ASP A 30 13.72 -6.60 10.61
N LEU A 31 13.85 -6.35 11.93
CA LEU A 31 13.79 -5.00 12.49
C LEU A 31 14.94 -4.11 12.01
N SER A 32 16.03 -4.70 11.51
CA SER A 32 17.18 -4.00 10.91
C SER A 32 16.84 -3.27 9.63
N GLU A 33 15.86 -3.79 8.86
CA GLU A 33 15.47 -3.27 7.55
C GLU A 33 14.47 -2.12 7.63
N LEU A 34 14.07 -1.74 8.84
CA LEU A 34 13.12 -0.65 9.13
C LEU A 34 13.77 0.73 8.93
N ASN A 35 14.70 0.87 7.97
CA ASN A 35 15.34 2.12 7.63
C ASN A 35 14.32 3.04 6.92
N VAL A 36 13.64 3.85 7.73
CA VAL A 36 12.51 4.71 7.35
C VAL A 36 12.91 5.75 6.28
N GLU A 37 14.18 6.14 6.24
CA GLU A 37 14.66 7.25 5.39
C GLU A 37 14.86 6.85 3.93
N GLY A 38 15.37 5.65 3.65
CA GLY A 38 15.67 5.20 2.28
C GLY A 38 14.41 5.01 1.41
N SER A 39 13.29 4.68 2.04
CA SER A 39 12.05 4.38 1.34
C SER A 39 11.35 5.64 0.78
N GLN A 40 11.43 6.80 1.46
CA GLN A 40 10.76 8.02 0.97
C GLN A 40 11.36 8.57 -0.32
N ALA A 41 12.69 8.52 -0.47
CA ALA A 41 13.37 8.98 -1.68
C ALA A 41 12.95 8.15 -2.91
N SER A 42 12.74 6.86 -2.71
CA SER A 42 12.32 5.92 -3.77
C SER A 42 10.93 6.26 -4.33
N TYR A 43 10.07 6.87 -3.52
CA TYR A 43 8.72 7.23 -3.94
C TYR A 43 8.63 8.54 -4.73
N ARG A 44 9.54 9.49 -4.50
CA ARG A 44 9.60 10.76 -5.28
C ARG A 44 9.91 10.55 -6.75
N ALA A 45 10.71 9.53 -7.09
CA ALA A 45 10.99 9.18 -8.47
C ALA A 45 9.71 8.87 -9.27
N MET A 46 8.67 8.38 -8.59
CA MET A 46 7.41 8.07 -9.25
C MET A 46 6.59 9.31 -9.63
N GLU A 47 6.73 10.42 -8.93
CA GLU A 47 6.03 11.67 -9.30
C GLU A 47 6.46 12.15 -10.68
N ARG A 48 7.75 12.00 -11.01
CA ARG A 48 8.30 12.30 -12.34
C ARG A 48 7.72 11.40 -13.43
N LEU A 49 7.54 10.11 -13.15
CA LEU A 49 6.99 9.13 -14.09
C LEU A 49 5.55 9.43 -14.53
N PHE A 50 4.81 10.24 -13.77
CA PHE A 50 3.44 10.63 -14.09
C PHE A 50 3.30 12.08 -14.52
N SER A 51 4.40 12.77 -14.84
CA SER A 51 4.36 14.12 -15.37
C SER A 51 3.46 14.21 -16.61
N ARG A 52 2.58 15.22 -16.62
CA ARG A 52 1.71 15.55 -17.78
C ARG A 52 2.52 16.08 -18.97
N ALA A 53 3.67 16.72 -18.71
CA ALA A 53 4.52 17.30 -19.74
C ALA A 53 4.96 16.28 -20.81
N ASP A 54 5.25 15.03 -20.40
CA ASP A 54 5.64 13.98 -21.34
C ASP A 54 4.51 13.63 -22.32
N PHE A 55 3.25 13.64 -21.86
CA PHE A 55 2.09 13.34 -22.70
C PHE A 55 1.77 14.47 -23.67
N GLU A 56 1.90 15.72 -23.22
CA GLU A 56 1.73 16.89 -24.07
C GLU A 56 2.79 16.90 -25.19
N SER A 57 4.05 16.55 -24.88
CA SER A 57 5.12 16.46 -25.87
C SER A 57 4.90 15.36 -26.93
N LEU A 58 4.16 14.30 -26.57
CA LEU A 58 3.89 13.16 -27.44
C LEU A 58 2.51 13.18 -28.09
N ALA A 59 1.73 14.27 -27.93
CA ALA A 59 0.36 14.37 -28.42
C ALA A 59 0.22 14.14 -29.94
N GLY A 60 1.27 14.45 -30.72
CA GLY A 60 1.30 14.21 -32.17
C GLY A 60 1.68 12.77 -32.58
N GLN A 61 2.02 11.88 -31.63
CA GLN A 61 2.60 10.55 -31.92
C GLN A 61 1.85 9.43 -31.18
N PRO A 62 0.69 8.98 -31.69
CA PRO A 62 -0.19 8.05 -30.97
C PRO A 62 0.44 6.67 -30.70
N ALA A 63 1.35 6.22 -31.58
CA ALA A 63 2.08 4.97 -31.37
C ALA A 63 3.05 5.05 -30.17
N LEU A 64 3.76 6.18 -30.02
CA LEU A 64 4.63 6.42 -28.87
C LEU A 64 3.82 6.60 -27.58
N GLN A 65 2.68 7.28 -27.66
CA GLN A 65 1.77 7.45 -26.52
C GLN A 65 1.31 6.10 -25.95
N LYS A 66 0.91 5.15 -26.82
CA LYS A 66 0.54 3.79 -26.40
C LYS A 66 1.70 3.05 -25.73
N ARG A 67 2.91 3.16 -26.29
CA ARG A 67 4.13 2.55 -25.71
C ARG A 67 4.46 3.14 -24.34
N LEU A 68 4.35 4.46 -24.20
CA LEU A 68 4.58 5.16 -22.93
C LEU A 68 3.56 4.72 -21.86
N ILE A 69 2.27 4.62 -22.22
CA ILE A 69 1.24 4.12 -21.30
C ILE A 69 1.56 2.70 -20.84
N ALA A 70 1.95 1.80 -21.74
CA ALA A 70 2.32 0.43 -21.40
C ALA A 70 3.53 0.38 -20.46
N ALA A 71 4.58 1.17 -20.75
CA ALA A 71 5.76 1.27 -19.88
C ALA A 71 5.41 1.81 -18.49
N ARG A 72 4.60 2.89 -18.41
CA ARG A 72 4.13 3.46 -17.14
C ARG A 72 3.32 2.44 -16.32
N ARG A 73 2.46 1.64 -16.97
CA ARG A 73 1.71 0.56 -16.29
C ARG A 73 2.64 -0.49 -15.69
N LEU A 74 3.70 -0.89 -16.39
CA LEU A 74 4.67 -1.85 -15.87
C LEU A 74 5.40 -1.29 -14.65
N VAL A 75 5.89 -0.05 -14.73
CA VAL A 75 6.57 0.61 -13.60
C VAL A 75 5.62 0.79 -12.41
N LEU A 76 4.38 1.23 -12.66
CA LEU A 76 3.37 1.37 -11.61
C LEU A 76 3.06 0.04 -10.93
N LYS A 77 2.97 -1.05 -11.69
CA LYS A 77 2.72 -2.38 -11.14
C LYS A 77 3.83 -2.80 -10.18
N SER A 78 5.10 -2.64 -10.58
CA SER A 78 6.25 -2.93 -9.73
C SER A 78 6.26 -2.06 -8.47
N TYR A 79 5.93 -0.77 -8.62
CA TYR A 79 5.82 0.14 -7.50
C TYR A 79 4.72 -0.26 -6.51
N LEU A 80 3.53 -0.56 -7.01
CA LEU A 80 2.41 -0.98 -6.16
C LEU A 80 2.78 -2.26 -5.40
N GLN A 81 3.46 -3.20 -6.06
CA GLN A 81 3.95 -4.40 -5.41
C GLN A 81 4.94 -4.06 -4.28
N GLN A 82 5.91 -3.16 -4.52
CA GLN A 82 6.83 -2.71 -3.48
C GLN A 82 6.09 -2.03 -2.31
N LEU A 83 5.19 -1.09 -2.61
CA LEU A 83 4.40 -0.37 -1.62
C LEU A 83 3.59 -1.34 -0.72
N ARG A 84 3.03 -2.40 -1.32
CA ARG A 84 2.34 -3.44 -0.58
C ARG A 84 3.29 -4.20 0.34
N THR A 85 4.46 -4.60 -0.15
CA THR A 85 5.46 -5.29 0.66
C THR A 85 5.87 -4.44 1.86
N ASP A 86 6.23 -3.17 1.61
CA ASP A 86 6.65 -2.24 2.66
C ASP A 86 5.54 -2.03 3.70
N TYR A 87 4.29 -1.88 3.25
CA TYR A 87 3.14 -1.76 4.15
C TYR A 87 2.93 -2.99 5.01
N LEU A 88 2.96 -4.18 4.41
CA LEU A 88 2.76 -5.43 5.14
C LEU A 88 3.87 -5.69 6.17
N GLN A 89 5.11 -5.32 5.86
CA GLN A 89 6.23 -5.40 6.80
C GLN A 89 5.99 -4.47 8.00
N VAL A 90 5.72 -3.19 7.76
CA VAL A 90 5.47 -2.22 8.85
C VAL A 90 4.24 -2.61 9.66
N TRP A 91 3.17 -3.03 9.02
CA TRP A 91 1.96 -3.49 9.69
C TRP A 91 2.23 -4.71 10.58
N ALA A 92 3.04 -5.67 10.11
CA ALA A 92 3.43 -6.83 10.91
C ALA A 92 4.23 -6.42 12.16
N ILE A 93 5.12 -5.43 12.04
CA ILE A 93 5.86 -4.86 13.18
C ILE A 93 4.89 -4.20 14.17
N CYS A 94 4.00 -3.32 13.69
CA CYS A 94 2.98 -2.69 14.53
C CYS A 94 2.11 -3.74 15.25
N ARG A 95 1.77 -4.84 14.58
CA ARG A 95 1.01 -5.95 15.17
C ARG A 95 1.80 -6.69 16.24
N LEU A 96 3.10 -6.91 16.04
CA LEU A 96 3.98 -7.53 17.04
C LEU A 96 4.16 -6.65 18.28
N LEU A 97 4.16 -5.32 18.11
CA LEU A 97 4.24 -4.34 19.20
C LEU A 97 2.90 -4.10 19.91
N ALA A 98 1.79 -4.60 19.36
CA ALA A 98 0.44 -4.41 19.92
C ALA A 98 0.30 -4.81 21.40
N PRO A 99 0.87 -5.93 21.88
CA PRO A 99 0.78 -6.31 23.30
C PRO A 99 1.49 -5.35 24.26
N VAL A 100 2.39 -4.51 23.75
CA VAL A 100 3.13 -3.51 24.55
C VAL A 100 2.39 -2.17 24.60
N SER A 101 1.42 -1.97 23.72
CA SER A 101 0.57 -0.79 23.75
C SER A 101 -0.41 -0.87 24.94
N ASN A 102 -0.44 0.18 25.76
CA ASN A 102 -1.46 0.32 26.81
C ASN A 102 -2.82 0.81 26.28
N ASP A 103 -2.91 1.12 24.99
CA ASP A 103 -4.12 1.64 24.37
C ASP A 103 -5.02 0.51 23.82
N PRO A 104 -6.22 0.30 24.38
CA PRO A 104 -7.16 -0.72 23.90
C PRO A 104 -7.69 -0.45 22.48
N ALA A 105 -7.64 0.79 21.99
CA ALA A 105 -8.07 1.15 20.64
C ALA A 105 -7.03 0.82 19.56
N TYR A 106 -5.78 0.53 19.95
CA TYR A 106 -4.65 0.35 19.03
C TYR A 106 -4.88 -0.76 18.00
N LEU A 107 -5.32 -1.95 18.43
CA LEU A 107 -5.56 -3.07 17.50
C LEU A 107 -6.71 -2.77 16.52
N PRO A 108 -7.90 -2.32 16.96
CA PRO A 108 -8.96 -1.87 16.06
C PRO A 108 -8.49 -0.85 15.01
N GLU A 109 -7.75 0.18 15.42
CA GLU A 109 -7.23 1.21 14.51
C GLU A 109 -6.20 0.63 13.51
N LEU A 110 -5.34 -0.28 13.98
CA LEU A 110 -4.38 -0.99 13.14
C LEU A 110 -5.10 -1.87 12.09
N PHE A 111 -6.22 -2.50 12.43
CA PHE A 111 -7.04 -3.24 11.46
C PHE A 111 -7.79 -2.31 10.50
N GLN A 112 -8.29 -1.17 10.98
CA GLN A 112 -8.96 -0.19 10.13
C GLN A 112 -8.00 0.38 9.08
N SER A 113 -6.77 0.73 9.48
CA SER A 113 -5.73 1.19 8.55
C SER A 113 -5.40 0.12 7.50
N TYR A 114 -5.30 -1.15 7.92
CA TYR A 114 -5.10 -2.30 7.03
C TYR A 114 -6.19 -2.41 5.96
N ALA A 115 -7.47 -2.40 6.38
CA ALA A 115 -8.59 -2.45 5.46
C ALA A 115 -8.59 -1.26 4.49
N ALA A 116 -8.34 -0.05 5.00
CA ALA A 116 -8.29 1.17 4.19
C ALA A 116 -7.16 1.12 3.15
N PHE A 117 -5.96 0.64 3.53
CA PHE A 117 -4.84 0.45 2.61
C PHE A 117 -5.19 -0.55 1.51
N HIS A 118 -5.70 -1.72 1.87
CA HIS A 118 -6.03 -2.76 0.89
C HIS A 118 -7.13 -2.35 -0.09
N TRP A 119 -8.13 -1.61 0.39
CA TRP A 119 -9.16 -1.02 -0.46
C TRP A 119 -8.57 -0.05 -1.49
N ARG A 120 -7.76 0.92 -1.04
CA ARG A 120 -7.09 1.90 -1.91
C ARG A 120 -6.14 1.22 -2.89
N TYR A 121 -5.39 0.23 -2.42
CA TYR A 121 -4.50 -0.57 -3.24
C TYR A 121 -5.25 -1.33 -4.35
N ALA A 122 -6.40 -1.93 -4.03
CA ALA A 122 -7.24 -2.61 -5.01
C ALA A 122 -7.77 -1.64 -6.07
N LEU A 123 -8.24 -0.46 -5.66
CA LEU A 123 -8.67 0.61 -6.57
C LEU A 123 -7.54 1.08 -7.49
N LEU A 124 -6.33 1.28 -6.95
CA LEU A 124 -5.16 1.64 -7.74
C LEU A 124 -4.79 0.57 -8.77
N ARG A 125 -4.85 -0.71 -8.39
CA ARG A 125 -4.64 -1.82 -9.33
C ARG A 125 -5.68 -1.85 -10.44
N LEU A 126 -6.95 -1.61 -10.09
CA LEU A 126 -8.04 -1.53 -11.06
C LEU A 126 -7.80 -0.37 -12.03
N HIS A 127 -7.48 0.82 -11.52
CA HIS A 127 -7.13 1.99 -12.35
C HIS A 127 -5.90 1.75 -13.23
N CYS A 128 -4.89 1.04 -12.73
CA CYS A 128 -3.72 0.66 -13.53
C CYS A 128 -4.10 -0.31 -14.67
N ALA A 129 -5.00 -1.24 -14.41
CA ALA A 129 -5.46 -2.21 -15.42
C ALA A 129 -6.31 -1.54 -16.50
N THR A 130 -7.21 -0.64 -16.12
CA THR A 130 -8.10 0.07 -17.06
C THR A 130 -7.40 1.25 -17.74
N GLY A 131 -6.38 1.85 -17.11
CA GLY A 131 -5.68 3.04 -17.58
C GLY A 131 -6.51 4.33 -17.50
N LEU A 132 -7.57 4.34 -16.70
CA LEU A 132 -8.61 5.38 -16.73
C LEU A 132 -8.45 6.54 -15.76
N ASN A 133 -7.28 6.74 -15.13
CA ASN A 133 -7.21 7.71 -14.04
C ASN A 133 -6.15 8.81 -14.26
N PRO A 134 -6.58 10.06 -14.55
CA PRO A 134 -5.68 11.21 -14.67
C PRO A 134 -5.13 11.69 -13.31
N HIS A 135 -5.67 11.18 -12.19
CA HIS A 135 -5.29 11.49 -10.81
C HIS A 135 -4.58 10.31 -10.11
N ILE A 136 -3.90 9.44 -10.87
CA ILE A 136 -3.11 8.33 -10.31
C ILE A 136 -2.13 8.82 -9.26
N LEU A 137 -1.49 9.97 -9.47
CA LEU A 137 -0.49 10.49 -8.55
C LEU A 137 -1.08 10.79 -7.17
N GLU A 138 -2.20 11.51 -7.14
CA GLU A 138 -2.91 11.84 -5.91
C GLU A 138 -3.39 10.57 -5.20
N SER A 139 -3.92 9.60 -5.95
CA SER A 139 -4.36 8.31 -5.42
C SER A 139 -3.20 7.52 -4.78
N VAL A 140 -2.01 7.57 -5.39
CA VAL A 140 -0.79 6.97 -4.85
C VAL A 140 -0.37 7.68 -3.56
N GLN A 141 -0.32 9.01 -3.55
CA GLN A 141 0.04 9.81 -2.37
C GLN A 141 -0.92 9.54 -1.20
N GLN A 142 -2.23 9.48 -1.45
CA GLN A 142 -3.24 9.11 -0.45
C GLN A 142 -3.04 7.67 0.09
N THR A 143 -2.45 6.77 -0.70
CA THR A 143 -2.14 5.40 -0.27
C THR A 143 -0.85 5.34 0.54
N MET A 144 0.07 6.28 0.35
CA MET A 144 1.31 6.39 1.12
C MET A 144 1.13 7.02 2.50
N ALA A 145 0.11 7.87 2.69
CA ALA A 145 -0.13 8.51 3.98
C ALA A 145 -0.31 7.50 5.14
N PRO A 146 -1.13 6.42 5.01
CA PRO A 146 -1.22 5.37 6.02
C PRO A 146 0.11 4.67 6.32
N LEU A 147 0.93 4.41 5.29
CA LEU A 147 2.25 3.79 5.48
C LEU A 147 3.17 4.71 6.31
N THR A 148 3.14 6.01 6.02
CA THR A 148 3.96 7.00 6.73
C THR A 148 3.52 7.12 8.20
N ALA A 149 2.20 7.13 8.44
CA ALA A 149 1.64 7.14 9.79
C ALA A 149 2.01 5.87 10.58
N LEU A 150 1.88 4.67 9.97
CA LEU A 150 2.26 3.41 10.61
C LEU A 150 3.76 3.37 10.92
N ARG A 151 4.62 3.90 10.04
CA ARG A 151 6.06 3.98 10.31
C ARG A 151 6.36 4.86 11.51
N GLN A 152 5.77 6.07 11.56
CA GLN A 152 5.95 6.97 12.71
C GLN A 152 5.47 6.32 14.01
N GLN A 153 4.34 5.61 13.97
CA GLN A 153 3.80 4.87 15.10
C GLN A 153 4.73 3.73 15.54
N ALA A 154 5.23 2.93 14.59
CA ALA A 154 6.18 1.85 14.87
C ALA A 154 7.47 2.38 15.50
N THR A 155 8.04 3.46 14.96
CA THR A 155 9.23 4.12 15.52
C THR A 155 8.99 4.60 16.94
N GLY A 156 7.84 5.26 17.20
CA GLY A 156 7.47 5.69 18.55
C GLY A 156 7.36 4.55 19.55
N LEU A 157 6.76 3.42 19.14
CA LEU A 157 6.65 2.22 19.98
C LEU A 157 8.00 1.55 20.22
N ILE A 158 8.88 1.48 19.20
CA ILE A 158 10.22 0.92 19.34
C ILE A 158 11.04 1.73 20.36
N HIS A 159 11.00 3.07 20.30
CA HIS A 159 11.68 3.92 21.28
C HIS A 159 11.11 3.78 22.70
N ALA A 160 9.80 3.53 22.83
CA ALA A 160 9.19 3.28 24.14
C ALA A 160 9.64 1.94 24.76
N VAL A 161 9.92 0.93 23.94
CA VAL A 161 10.38 -0.40 24.37
C VAL A 161 11.88 -0.41 24.68
N ASP A 162 12.69 0.28 23.87
CA ASP A 162 14.15 0.33 24.02
C ASP A 162 14.69 1.74 23.77
N PRO A 163 14.75 2.60 24.81
CA PRO A 163 15.17 3.99 24.66
C PRO A 163 16.65 4.14 24.28
N GLN A 164 17.48 3.09 24.43
CA GLN A 164 18.90 3.13 24.10
C GLN A 164 19.20 2.77 22.63
N ARG A 165 18.22 2.23 21.89
CA ARG A 165 18.39 1.84 20.47
C ARG A 165 18.25 2.98 19.47
N GLY A 166 17.94 4.19 19.94
CA GLY A 166 17.56 5.34 19.12
C GLY A 166 18.63 6.41 18.93
N SER A 167 19.84 6.21 19.45
CA SER A 167 20.97 7.14 19.35
C SER A 167 21.97 6.72 18.28
#